data_AF-H6RU43-F1
#
_entry.id   AF-H6RU43-F1
#
_cell.length_a   1.000
_cell.length_b   1.000
_cell.length_c   1.000
_cell.angle_alpha   90.00
_cell.angle_beta   90.00
_cell.angle_gamma   90.00
#
_symmetry.space_group_name_H-M   'P 1'
#
loop_
_entity.id
_entity.type
_entity.pdbx_description
1 polymer ?
#
loop_
_entity_poly.entity_id
_entity_poly.type
_entity_poly.pdbx_seq_one_letter_code
_entity_poly.pdbx_strand_id
1 'polypeptide(L)'
;MKVYAGAPAAARHYVEADRGRADDYYLTEGTGIARRFTATDGRVAELAPLTGDSYETWVAGRNPETGEPRGQLRGDEHAVRFVEVVVNGPKTWSLAAALHPDIAEAYEAAQDRAAEQIIGWLSQHATTRVGPRGGQVQVPLEVLEAATVRHYTSRANDPHWHLHLQLLSRVFAAGRNARPAHRRGPRLPGRRQRDRARRDGV
;
A
#
# COMPACT_ATOMS: atom_id res chain seq x y z
N MET A 1 -9.29 -1.06 2.99
CA MET A 1 -8.28 -0.29 2.26
C MET A 1 -8.32 1.15 2.75
N LYS A 2 -7.24 1.65 3.32
CA LYS A 2 -7.12 3.01 3.89
C LYS A 2 -6.17 3.82 3.04
N VAL A 3 -6.41 5.11 2.89
CA VAL A 3 -5.53 6.02 2.16
C VAL A 3 -4.78 6.88 3.17
N TYR A 4 -3.46 6.97 3.04
CA TYR A 4 -2.65 7.87 3.84
C TYR A 4 -2.20 9.07 2.99
N ALA A 5 -2.59 10.28 3.40
CA ALA A 5 -2.21 11.54 2.78
C ALA A 5 -1.49 12.51 3.76
N GLY A 6 -1.21 12.04 4.98
CA GLY A 6 -0.52 12.84 6.01
C GLY A 6 0.94 13.13 5.69
N ALA A 7 1.56 13.91 6.57
CA ALA A 7 2.98 14.26 6.46
C ALA A 7 3.86 12.99 6.54
N PRO A 8 4.89 12.84 5.69
CA PRO A 8 5.78 11.68 5.74
C PRO A 8 6.41 11.43 7.10
N ALA A 9 6.87 12.48 7.80
CA ALA A 9 7.39 12.38 9.16
C ALA A 9 6.38 11.79 10.14
N ALA A 10 5.10 12.18 10.03
CA ALA A 10 4.05 11.62 10.87
C ALA A 10 3.80 10.14 10.57
N ALA A 11 4.16 9.61 9.40
CA ALA A 11 4.00 8.19 9.09
C ALA A 11 5.02 7.31 9.85
N ARG A 12 6.09 7.87 10.41
CA ARG A 12 7.09 7.10 11.16
C ARG A 12 6.51 6.33 12.33
N HIS A 13 5.36 6.76 12.88
CA HIS A 13 4.65 6.00 13.91
C HIS A 13 4.40 4.54 13.51
N TYR A 14 4.22 4.21 12.22
CA TYR A 14 4.09 2.80 11.80
C TYR A 14 5.34 1.99 12.16
N VAL A 15 6.54 2.53 11.94
CA VAL A 15 7.80 1.83 12.21
C VAL A 15 8.40 2.15 13.59
N GLU A 16 7.77 3.04 14.36
CA GLU A 16 8.24 3.46 15.68
C GLU A 16 7.30 3.07 16.83
N ALA A 17 6.05 2.68 16.56
CA ALA A 17 5.05 2.38 17.58
C ALA A 17 5.45 1.27 18.56
N ASP A 18 6.25 0.29 18.13
CA ASP A 18 6.69 -0.82 18.97
C ASP A 18 8.04 -0.55 19.68
N ARG A 19 8.57 0.69 19.61
CA ARG A 19 9.86 1.04 20.27
C ARG A 19 9.75 1.37 21.76
N GLY A 20 8.56 1.26 22.37
CA GLY A 20 8.43 1.63 23.77
C GLY A 20 7.16 1.15 24.44
N ARG A 21 7.27 0.04 25.17
CA ARG A 21 6.62 -0.12 26.48
C ARG A 21 7.40 -1.09 27.35
N ALA A 22 7.50 -0.76 28.63
CA ALA A 22 8.22 -1.52 29.66
C ALA A 22 7.66 -2.93 29.95
N ASP A 23 6.66 -3.38 29.18
CA ASP A 23 5.97 -4.67 29.32
C ASP A 23 6.30 -5.66 28.18
N ASP A 24 7.43 -5.47 27.49
CA ASP A 24 7.98 -6.35 26.43
C ASP A 24 8.35 -7.77 26.92
N TYR A 25 7.89 -8.21 28.08
CA TYR A 25 8.25 -9.50 28.67
C TYR A 25 7.70 -10.73 27.90
N TYR A 26 6.79 -10.52 26.94
CA TYR A 26 6.19 -11.60 26.13
C TYR A 26 6.38 -11.48 24.62
N LEU A 27 6.93 -10.37 24.11
CA LEU A 27 7.06 -10.11 22.67
C LEU A 27 8.50 -9.74 22.36
N THR A 28 9.30 -10.76 22.06
CA THR A 28 10.68 -10.56 21.62
C THR A 28 10.69 -9.94 20.21
N GLU A 29 11.24 -8.72 20.13
CA GLU A 29 11.87 -8.08 18.96
C GLU A 29 11.17 -8.14 17.59
N GLY A 30 10.52 -7.04 17.23
CA GLY A 30 10.27 -6.65 15.83
C GLY A 30 10.77 -5.24 15.60
N THR A 31 12.06 -5.12 15.27
CA THR A 31 12.78 -3.85 15.08
C THR A 31 12.01 -2.90 14.19
N GLY A 32 12.00 -1.60 14.53
CA GLY A 32 11.37 -0.53 13.77
C GLY A 32 11.96 -0.30 12.36
N ILE A 33 11.75 -1.30 11.52
CA ILE A 33 12.26 -1.52 10.17
C ILE A 33 11.09 -2.09 9.35
N ALA A 34 10.76 -1.46 8.22
CA ALA A 34 9.78 -1.98 7.29
C ALA A 34 10.46 -2.85 6.21
N ARG A 35 9.89 -4.02 5.88
CA ARG A 35 10.31 -4.74 4.67
C ARG A 35 9.82 -3.98 3.45
N ARG A 36 10.60 -3.93 2.38
CA ARG A 36 10.28 -3.19 1.15
C ARG A 36 10.32 -4.11 -0.05
N PHE A 37 9.38 -3.92 -0.97
CA PHE A 37 9.22 -4.76 -2.16
C PHE A 37 9.08 -3.89 -3.41
N THR A 38 9.49 -4.46 -4.53
CA THR A 38 9.12 -4.02 -5.88
C THR A 38 8.44 -5.17 -6.61
N ALA A 39 7.54 -4.85 -7.54
CA ALA A 39 6.91 -5.86 -8.38
C ALA A 39 6.65 -5.37 -9.80
N THR A 40 6.92 -6.28 -10.74
CA THR A 40 6.73 -6.09 -12.18
C THR A 40 6.11 -7.36 -12.76
N ASP A 41 4.94 -7.26 -13.39
CA ASP A 41 4.27 -8.37 -14.07
C ASP A 41 4.14 -9.65 -13.21
N GLY A 42 3.79 -9.47 -11.94
CA GLY A 42 3.58 -10.55 -10.96
C GLY A 42 4.85 -11.07 -10.29
N ARG A 43 6.03 -10.66 -10.77
CA ARG A 43 7.30 -11.00 -10.13
C ARG A 43 7.56 -10.00 -9.00
N VAL A 44 7.58 -10.51 -7.77
CA VAL A 44 7.87 -9.73 -6.56
C VAL A 44 9.32 -9.94 -6.17
N ALA A 45 10.02 -8.85 -5.84
CA ALA A 45 11.37 -8.87 -5.31
C ALA A 45 11.45 -8.01 -4.04
N GLU A 46 12.11 -8.54 -3.01
CA GLU A 46 12.42 -7.78 -1.81
C GLU A 46 13.63 -6.87 -2.06
N LEU A 47 13.58 -5.67 -1.50
CA LEU A 47 14.61 -4.64 -1.58
C LEU A 47 15.20 -4.38 -0.19
N ALA A 48 16.23 -3.54 -0.10
CA ALA A 48 16.78 -3.12 1.17
C ALA A 48 15.66 -2.57 2.09
N PRO A 49 15.59 -3.03 3.35
CA PRO A 49 14.53 -2.66 4.27
C PRO A 49 14.67 -1.20 4.72
N LEU A 50 13.60 -0.65 5.30
CA LEU A 50 13.49 0.76 5.63
C LEU A 50 13.55 1.01 7.13
N THR A 51 14.58 1.70 7.59
CA THR A 51 14.63 2.40 8.90
C THR A 51 13.59 3.52 8.98
N GLY A 52 13.42 4.15 10.15
CA GLY A 52 12.53 5.32 10.31
C GLY A 52 12.75 6.42 9.28
N ASP A 53 14.00 6.85 9.08
CA ASP A 53 14.35 7.94 8.17
C ASP A 53 14.18 7.55 6.68
N SER A 54 14.56 6.33 6.33
CA SER A 54 14.41 5.82 4.95
C SER A 54 12.96 5.50 4.63
N TYR A 55 12.16 5.09 5.62
CA TYR A 55 10.72 4.92 5.51
C TYR A 55 10.02 6.27 5.32
N GLU A 56 10.38 7.30 6.10
CA GLU A 56 9.89 8.66 5.88
C GLU A 56 10.19 9.14 4.45
N THR A 57 11.42 8.93 3.98
CA THR A 57 11.85 9.27 2.61
C THR A 57 11.02 8.52 1.56
N TRP A 58 10.78 7.22 1.79
CA TRP A 58 9.93 6.39 0.93
C TRP A 58 8.49 6.91 0.88
N VAL A 59 7.88 7.20 2.04
CA VAL A 59 6.52 7.78 2.14
C VAL A 59 6.44 9.15 1.46
N ALA A 60 7.52 9.94 1.49
CA ALA A 60 7.61 11.20 0.76
C ALA A 60 7.56 11.01 -0.77
N GLY A 61 7.65 9.78 -1.27
CA GLY A 61 7.68 9.43 -2.68
C GLY A 61 9.07 9.59 -3.28
N ARG A 62 10.13 9.46 -2.48
CA ARG A 62 11.52 9.52 -2.93
C ARG A 62 12.16 8.14 -2.87
N ASN A 63 13.19 7.93 -3.68
CA ASN A 63 14.06 6.77 -3.54
C ASN A 63 14.80 6.88 -2.20
N PRO A 64 14.70 5.89 -1.29
CA PRO A 64 15.35 5.96 0.02
C PRO A 64 16.88 5.94 -0.02
N GLU A 65 17.48 5.45 -1.11
CA GLU A 65 18.93 5.36 -1.28
C GLU A 65 19.51 6.63 -1.93
N THR A 66 18.82 7.20 -2.91
CA THR A 66 19.32 8.33 -3.70
C THR A 66 18.67 9.67 -3.36
N GLY A 67 17.53 9.67 -2.65
CA GLY A 67 16.71 10.85 -2.39
C GLY A 67 15.94 11.38 -3.61
N GLU A 68 16.11 10.77 -4.79
CA GLU A 68 15.48 11.22 -6.02
C GLU A 68 13.96 11.10 -5.97
N PRO A 69 13.21 12.10 -6.44
CA PRO A 69 11.75 12.05 -6.43
C PRO A 69 11.20 11.07 -7.47
N ARG A 70 10.19 10.30 -7.06
CA ARG A 70 9.41 9.44 -7.98
C ARG A 70 8.40 10.29 -8.76
N GLY A 71 8.92 10.96 -9.79
CA GLY A 71 8.17 11.89 -10.62
C GLY A 71 7.79 13.16 -9.88
N GLN A 72 6.72 13.83 -10.34
CA GLN A 72 6.35 15.13 -9.79
C GLN A 72 5.64 14.99 -8.44
N LEU A 73 6.35 15.30 -7.35
CA LEU A 73 5.80 15.28 -5.99
C LEU A 73 4.83 16.45 -5.78
N ARG A 74 3.78 16.20 -5.00
CA ARG A 74 2.87 17.23 -4.53
C ARG A 74 3.22 17.55 -3.08
N GLY A 75 3.25 18.84 -2.76
CA GLY A 75 3.42 19.33 -1.40
C GLY A 75 2.11 19.58 -0.65
N ASP A 76 0.96 19.46 -1.32
CA ASP A 76 -0.35 19.71 -0.70
C ASP A 76 -0.82 18.56 0.21
N GLU A 77 -1.73 18.87 1.14
CA GLU A 77 -2.32 17.92 2.11
C GLU A 77 -3.15 16.80 1.47
N HIS A 78 -3.47 16.93 0.18
CA HIS A 78 -4.19 15.92 -0.58
C HIS A 78 -3.25 14.97 -1.35
N ALA A 79 -1.94 15.09 -1.16
CA ALA A 79 -0.95 14.20 -1.74
C ALA A 79 -1.04 12.82 -1.09
N VAL A 80 -1.85 11.93 -1.69
CA VAL A 80 -1.85 10.50 -1.33
C VAL A 80 -0.43 9.96 -1.39
N ARG A 81 0.05 9.42 -0.28
CA ARG A 81 1.41 8.87 -0.12
C ARG A 81 1.41 7.38 -0.38
N PHE A 82 0.51 6.66 0.27
CA PHE A 82 0.30 5.24 0.06
C PHE A 82 -1.14 4.84 0.33
N VAL A 83 -1.47 3.64 -0.16
CA VAL A 83 -2.70 2.93 0.14
C VAL A 83 -2.35 1.75 1.04
N GLU A 84 -3.10 1.55 2.11
CA GLU A 84 -2.88 0.50 3.07
C GLU A 84 -3.97 -0.60 2.99
N VAL A 85 -3.50 -1.83 3.07
CA VAL A 85 -4.26 -3.05 3.31
C VAL A 85 -3.68 -3.68 4.58
N VAL A 86 -4.54 -4.04 5.53
CA VAL A 86 -4.09 -4.77 6.73
C VAL A 86 -4.33 -6.25 6.48
N VAL A 87 -3.29 -7.06 6.61
CA VAL A 87 -3.36 -8.52 6.57
C VAL A 87 -3.43 -9.02 8.01
N ASN A 88 -4.57 -9.60 8.38
CA ASN A 88 -4.79 -10.19 9.69
C ASN A 88 -5.73 -11.40 9.58
N GLY A 89 -5.87 -12.11 10.69
CA GLY A 89 -6.78 -13.23 10.89
C GLY A 89 -7.66 -13.03 12.12
N PRO A 90 -8.46 -14.05 12.47
CA PRO A 90 -9.23 -14.07 13.71
C PRO A 90 -8.37 -13.77 14.95
N LYS A 91 -8.94 -13.05 15.92
CA LYS A 91 -8.26 -12.69 17.18
C LYS A 91 -7.69 -13.92 17.91
N THR A 92 -8.38 -15.05 17.84
CA THR A 92 -7.95 -16.33 18.43
C THR A 92 -6.61 -16.81 17.89
N TRP A 93 -6.25 -16.51 16.64
CA TRP A 93 -4.94 -16.85 16.08
C TRP A 93 -3.82 -16.02 16.70
N SER A 94 -4.08 -14.73 16.98
CA SER A 94 -3.12 -13.89 17.70
C SER A 94 -2.92 -14.33 19.15
N LEU A 95 -3.97 -14.83 19.81
CA LEU A 95 -3.84 -15.43 21.14
C LEU A 95 -3.01 -16.72 21.09
N ALA A 96 -3.26 -17.59 20.11
CA ALA A 96 -2.48 -18.81 19.93
C ALA A 96 -1.00 -18.50 19.62
N ALA A 97 -0.72 -17.55 18.72
CA ALA A 97 0.63 -17.10 18.41
C ALA A 97 1.37 -16.53 19.63
N ALA A 98 0.68 -15.78 20.50
CA ALA A 98 1.27 -15.26 21.73
C ALA A 98 1.64 -16.34 22.76
N LEU A 99 1.01 -17.52 22.68
CA LEU A 99 1.24 -18.63 23.61
C LEU A 99 2.18 -19.71 23.04
N HIS A 100 2.29 -19.80 21.72
CA HIS A 100 2.94 -20.90 21.01
C HIS A 100 3.85 -20.35 19.89
N PRO A 101 5.18 -20.33 20.08
CA PRO A 101 6.13 -19.75 19.12
C PRO A 101 6.08 -20.36 17.72
N ASP A 102 5.82 -21.66 17.61
CA ASP A 102 5.64 -22.37 16.34
C ASP A 102 4.40 -21.88 15.57
N ILE A 103 3.32 -21.56 16.28
CA ILE A 103 2.13 -20.93 15.70
C ILE A 103 2.44 -19.49 15.26
N ALA A 104 3.21 -18.74 16.05
CA ALA A 104 3.64 -17.39 15.67
C ALA A 104 4.43 -17.40 14.37
N GLU A 105 5.46 -18.25 14.27
CA GLU A 105 6.29 -18.41 13.08
C GLU A 105 5.43 -18.79 11.86
N ALA A 106 4.55 -19.79 12.00
CA ALA A 106 3.67 -20.21 10.91
C ALA A 106 2.70 -19.10 10.47
N TYR A 107 2.18 -18.33 11.43
CA TYR A 107 1.23 -17.26 11.14
C TYR A 107 1.93 -16.05 10.48
N GLU A 108 3.12 -15.69 10.94
CA GLU A 108 3.93 -14.62 10.33
C GLU A 108 4.33 -14.99 8.90
N ALA A 109 4.77 -16.22 8.66
CA ALA A 109 5.05 -16.73 7.33
C ALA A 109 3.81 -16.74 6.42
N ALA A 110 2.63 -17.02 6.97
CA ALA A 110 1.37 -16.93 6.23
C ALA A 110 1.02 -15.48 5.87
N GLN A 111 1.24 -14.52 6.77
CA GLN A 111 1.04 -13.09 6.50
C GLN A 111 2.01 -12.58 5.43
N ASP A 112 3.29 -12.97 5.50
CA ASP A 112 4.31 -12.61 4.52
C ASP A 112 3.93 -13.13 3.13
N ARG A 113 3.56 -14.41 3.04
CA ARG A 113 3.11 -15.01 1.77
C ARG A 113 1.86 -14.31 1.23
N ALA A 114 0.90 -13.98 2.10
CA ALA A 114 -0.29 -13.25 1.68
C ALA A 114 0.05 -11.86 1.13
N ALA A 115 0.98 -11.14 1.75
CA ALA A 115 1.44 -9.85 1.27
C ALA A 115 2.09 -9.96 -0.12
N GLU A 116 2.99 -10.92 -0.33
CA GLU A 116 3.62 -11.16 -1.63
C GLU A 116 2.59 -11.51 -2.71
N GLN A 117 1.60 -12.35 -2.41
CA GLN A 117 0.53 -12.69 -3.36
C GLN A 117 -0.32 -11.46 -3.72
N ILE A 118 -0.65 -10.61 -2.74
CA ILE A 118 -1.39 -9.37 -2.98
C ILE A 118 -0.57 -8.42 -3.86
N ILE A 119 0.73 -8.25 -3.56
CA ILE A 119 1.64 -7.39 -4.33
C ILE A 119 1.75 -7.91 -5.78
N GLY A 120 2.00 -9.20 -5.95
CA GLY A 120 2.11 -9.85 -7.26
C GLY A 120 0.83 -9.68 -8.07
N TRP A 121 -0.33 -9.98 -7.50
CA TRP A 121 -1.61 -9.81 -8.16
C TRP A 121 -1.86 -8.35 -8.56
N LEU A 122 -1.58 -7.39 -7.68
CA LEU A 122 -1.76 -5.97 -7.99
C LEU A 122 -0.84 -5.49 -9.11
N SER A 123 0.41 -5.95 -9.15
CA SER A 123 1.35 -5.56 -10.21
C SER A 123 0.88 -5.95 -11.62
N GLN A 124 0.06 -7.00 -11.76
CA GLN A 124 -0.51 -7.44 -13.04
C GLN A 124 -1.85 -6.78 -13.37
N HIS A 125 -2.66 -6.46 -12.34
CA HIS A 125 -4.08 -6.13 -12.54
C HIS A 125 -4.43 -4.69 -12.22
N ALA A 126 -3.61 -3.98 -11.45
CA ALA A 126 -3.90 -2.59 -11.11
C ALA A 126 -3.45 -1.63 -12.23
N THR A 127 -4.06 -0.45 -12.21
CA THR A 127 -3.91 0.55 -13.27
C THR A 127 -3.72 1.93 -12.65
N THR A 128 -3.14 2.83 -13.42
CA THR A 128 -2.86 4.22 -13.06
C THR A 128 -3.38 5.14 -14.16
N ARG A 129 -3.50 6.43 -13.88
CA ARG A 129 -3.89 7.44 -14.87
C ARG A 129 -2.69 8.28 -15.27
N VAL A 130 -2.55 8.49 -16.57
CA VAL A 130 -1.52 9.34 -17.15
C VAL A 130 -2.11 10.35 -18.13
N GLY A 131 -1.44 11.49 -18.30
CA GLY A 131 -1.88 12.58 -19.18
C GLY A 131 -2.41 13.82 -18.44
N PRO A 132 -2.70 14.90 -19.18
CA PRO A 132 -3.15 16.16 -18.61
C PRO A 132 -4.55 16.05 -17.98
N ARG A 133 -4.87 16.97 -17.07
CA ARG A 133 -6.21 17.03 -16.44
C ARG A 133 -7.28 17.19 -17.53
N GLY A 134 -8.31 16.35 -17.48
CA GLY A 134 -9.37 16.31 -18.50
C GLY A 134 -9.10 15.38 -19.69
N GLY A 135 -7.84 14.97 -19.91
CA GLY A 135 -7.43 14.04 -20.98
C GLY A 135 -6.72 12.78 -20.47
N GLN A 136 -6.97 12.40 -19.21
CA GLN A 136 -6.28 11.28 -18.58
C GLN A 136 -6.75 9.93 -19.14
N VAL A 137 -5.80 9.08 -19.50
CA VAL A 137 -6.04 7.69 -19.91
C VAL A 137 -5.60 6.72 -18.81
N GLN A 138 -6.32 5.61 -18.67
CA GLN A 138 -5.98 4.55 -17.74
C GLN A 138 -5.00 3.59 -18.41
N VAL A 139 -3.88 3.33 -17.75
CA VAL A 139 -2.82 2.44 -18.23
C VAL A 139 -2.47 1.40 -17.14
N PRO A 140 -2.04 0.19 -17.52
CA PRO A 140 -1.48 -0.78 -16.57
C PRO A 140 -0.28 -0.20 -15.81
N LEU A 141 -0.03 -0.77 -14.63
CA LEU A 141 1.21 -0.54 -13.90
C LEU A 141 2.37 -1.25 -14.62
N GLU A 142 3.55 -0.63 -14.62
CA GLU A 142 4.79 -1.26 -15.04
C GLU A 142 5.61 -1.68 -13.81
N VAL A 143 5.69 -0.82 -12.79
CA VAL A 143 6.36 -1.12 -11.52
C VAL A 143 5.53 -0.62 -10.34
N LEU A 144 5.33 -1.49 -9.36
CA LEU A 144 4.72 -1.22 -8.07
C LEU A 144 5.79 -1.29 -6.97
N GLU A 145 5.76 -0.37 -6.02
CA GLU A 145 6.50 -0.53 -4.76
C GLU A 145 5.56 -0.68 -3.58
N ALA A 146 5.96 -1.52 -2.63
CA ALA A 146 5.23 -1.77 -1.41
C ALA A 146 6.17 -1.84 -0.20
N ALA A 147 5.61 -1.63 0.98
CA ALA A 147 6.28 -1.88 2.25
C ALA A 147 5.35 -2.65 3.18
N THR A 148 5.91 -3.50 4.04
CA THR A 148 5.14 -4.15 5.10
C THR A 148 5.72 -3.80 6.46
N VAL A 149 4.83 -3.47 7.40
CA VAL A 149 5.19 -3.22 8.80
C VAL A 149 4.34 -4.14 9.69
N ARG A 150 4.99 -4.97 10.48
CA ARG A 150 4.31 -5.94 11.36
C ARG A 150 4.15 -5.34 12.74
N HIS A 151 2.94 -5.48 13.30
CA HIS A 151 2.62 -5.12 14.68
C HIS A 151 1.98 -6.31 15.38
N TYR A 152 2.18 -6.37 16.70
CA TYR A 152 1.79 -7.52 17.53
C TYR A 152 0.73 -7.20 18.57
N THR A 153 0.34 -5.93 18.72
CA THR A 153 -0.60 -5.49 19.74
C THR A 153 -1.74 -4.65 19.14
N SER A 154 -2.89 -4.70 19.79
CA SER A 154 -4.00 -3.78 19.48
C SER A 154 -3.83 -2.45 20.22
N ARG A 155 -4.71 -1.48 19.96
CA ARG A 155 -4.76 -0.22 20.72
C ARG A 155 -5.01 -0.40 22.23
N ALA A 156 -5.66 -1.50 22.60
CA ALA A 156 -5.90 -1.89 24.00
C ALA A 156 -4.76 -2.75 24.57
N ASN A 157 -3.69 -2.97 23.81
CA ASN A 157 -2.52 -3.82 24.12
C ASN A 157 -2.79 -5.32 24.16
N ASP A 158 -3.97 -5.77 23.73
CA ASP A 158 -4.21 -7.20 23.56
C ASP A 158 -3.41 -7.78 22.37
N PRO A 159 -2.93 -9.04 22.45
CA PRO A 159 -2.25 -9.75 21.36
C PRO A 159 -2.97 -9.65 20.02
N HIS A 160 -2.38 -8.98 19.03
CA HIS A 160 -2.98 -8.76 17.72
C HIS A 160 -1.90 -8.72 16.63
N TRP A 161 -1.60 -9.88 16.06
CA TRP A 161 -0.68 -10.01 14.94
C TRP A 161 -1.37 -9.49 13.68
N HIS A 162 -0.87 -8.38 13.15
CA HIS A 162 -1.35 -7.80 11.92
C HIS A 162 -0.21 -7.16 11.14
N LEU A 163 -0.31 -7.24 9.82
CA LEU A 163 0.68 -6.73 8.89
C LEU A 163 0.09 -5.56 8.11
N HIS A 164 0.66 -4.38 8.27
CA HIS A 164 0.36 -3.20 7.47
C HIS A 164 1.04 -3.33 6.11
N LEU A 165 0.32 -3.76 5.09
CA LEU A 165 0.78 -3.74 3.70
C LEU A 165 0.46 -2.39 3.07
N GLN A 166 1.50 -1.65 2.71
CA GLN A 166 1.41 -0.30 2.17
C GLN A 166 1.89 -0.30 0.72
N LEU A 167 1.06 0.23 -0.18
CA LEU A 167 1.30 0.33 -1.61
C LEU A 167 1.61 1.78 -1.93
N LEU A 168 2.83 2.07 -2.40
CA LEU A 168 3.24 3.44 -2.69
C LEU A 168 2.34 4.03 -3.77
N SER A 169 1.90 5.26 -3.57
CA SER A 169 1.08 5.94 -4.57
C SER A 169 1.89 6.32 -5.82
N ARG A 170 3.22 6.36 -5.71
CA ARG A 170 4.09 6.66 -6.84
C ARG A 170 4.48 5.36 -7.51
N VAL A 171 3.81 5.11 -8.63
CA VAL A 171 3.95 3.89 -9.43
C VAL A 171 4.56 4.23 -10.78
N PHE A 172 5.30 3.33 -11.39
CA PHE A 172 5.84 3.55 -12.74
C PHE A 172 4.87 2.99 -13.79
N ALA A 173 4.54 3.78 -14.82
CA ALA A 173 3.73 3.37 -15.96
C ALA A 173 3.91 4.28 -17.18
N ALA A 174 3.86 3.72 -18.38
CA ALA A 174 4.09 4.40 -19.64
C ALA A 174 5.44 5.16 -19.67
N GLY A 175 6.50 4.50 -19.19
CA GLY A 175 7.86 5.04 -19.17
C GLY A 175 8.08 6.21 -18.20
N ARG A 176 7.16 6.45 -17.26
CA ARG A 176 7.26 7.53 -16.27
C ARG A 176 6.60 7.19 -14.93
N ASN A 177 6.98 7.90 -13.88
CA ASN A 177 6.27 7.86 -12.60
C ASN A 177 4.88 8.50 -12.73
N ALA A 178 3.84 7.77 -12.31
CA ALA A 178 2.41 8.07 -12.43
C ALA A 178 1.66 7.84 -11.09
N ARG A 179 0.34 8.06 -11.07
CA ARG A 179 -0.51 7.99 -9.86
C ARG A 179 -1.50 6.83 -9.93
N PRO A 180 -1.73 6.04 -8.87
CA PRO A 180 -2.59 4.87 -8.91
C PRO A 180 -4.04 5.35 -9.08
N ALA A 181 -4.82 4.65 -9.89
CA ALA A 181 -6.23 4.93 -10.03
C ALA A 181 -7.03 4.03 -9.10
N HIS A 182 -7.98 4.59 -8.33
CA HIS A 182 -9.02 3.77 -7.73
C HIS A 182 -9.97 3.27 -8.82
N ARG A 183 -10.30 1.98 -8.77
CA ARG A 183 -11.26 1.33 -9.67
C ARG A 183 -12.63 2.04 -9.52
N ARG A 184 -13.05 2.82 -10.52
CA ARG A 184 -14.47 3.03 -10.77
C ARG A 184 -14.96 1.81 -11.53
N GLY A 185 -16.00 1.16 -11.04
CA GLY A 185 -16.63 0.01 -11.69
C GLY A 185 -16.98 0.31 -13.16
N PRO A 186 -17.15 -0.73 -13.99
CA PRO A 186 -17.40 -0.56 -15.41
C PRO A 186 -18.63 0.34 -15.61
N ARG A 187 -18.45 1.46 -16.30
CA ARG A 187 -19.58 2.19 -16.88
C ARG A 187 -20.12 1.32 -17.99
N LEU A 188 -21.31 0.78 -17.79
CA LEU A 188 -22.09 0.14 -18.85
C LEU A 188 -22.20 1.14 -20.03
N PRO A 189 -21.94 0.71 -21.28
CA PRO A 189 -22.04 1.59 -22.43
C PRO A 189 -23.47 2.11 -22.58
N GLY A 190 -23.56 3.44 -22.69
CA GLY A 190 -24.82 4.18 -22.80
C GLY A 190 -25.66 3.72 -24.00
N ARG A 191 -26.96 3.63 -23.76
CA ARG A 191 -27.97 3.58 -24.82
C ARG A 191 -27.78 4.79 -25.73
N ARG A 192 -27.58 4.51 -27.02
CA ARG A 192 -27.49 5.53 -28.06
C ARG A 192 -28.76 6.37 -28.08
N GLN A 193 -28.56 7.67 -28.01
CA GLN A 193 -29.51 8.72 -28.36
C GLN A 193 -29.97 8.49 -29.82
N ARG A 194 -31.29 8.38 -30.03
CA ARG A 194 -31.90 8.64 -31.35
C ARG A 194 -32.70 9.92 -31.22
N ASP A 195 -32.08 11.02 -31.60
CA ASP A 195 -32.80 12.21 -32.06
C ASP A 195 -32.90 12.14 -33.58
N ARG A 196 -34.13 12.21 -34.10
CA ARG A 196 -34.48 12.98 -35.29
C ARG A 196 -36.00 13.06 -35.47
N ALA A 197 -36.49 14.27 -35.21
CA ALA A 197 -37.41 15.05 -36.03
C ALA A 197 -38.72 14.41 -36.50
N ARG A 198 -39.84 14.94 -35.97
CA ARG A 198 -40.95 15.41 -36.81
C ARG A 198 -41.38 16.81 -36.34
N ARG A 199 -41.23 17.76 -37.26
CA ARG A 199 -41.93 19.05 -37.27
C ARG A 199 -43.22 18.89 -38.08
N ASP A 200 -44.28 19.48 -37.55
CA ASP A 200 -45.42 20.18 -38.16
C ASP A 200 -46.35 19.48 -39.17
N GLY A 201 -47.67 19.55 -38.88
CA GLY A 201 -48.71 19.59 -39.91
C GLY A 201 -50.05 18.90 -39.59
N VAL A 202 -51.05 19.72 -39.23
CA VAL A 202 -52.52 19.51 -39.10
C VAL A 202 -53.02 18.93 -37.77
#